data_AF-A0A1S1NS90-F1
#
_entry.id   AF-A0A1S1NS90-F1
#
_cell.length_a   1.000
_cell.length_b   1.000
_cell.length_c   1.000
_cell.angle_alpha   90.00
_cell.angle_beta   90.00
_cell.angle_gamma   90.00
#
_symmetry.space_group_name_H-M   'P 1'
#
loop_
_entity.id
_entity.type
_entity.pdbx_description
1 polymer ?
#
loop_
_entity_poly.entity_id
_entity_poly.type
_entity_poly.pdbx_seq_one_letter_code
_entity_poly.pdbx_strand_id
1 'polypeptide(L)' 'MFVCLCRKITDHQLRNAVSEGARSWQEVRRMTGCSGQCGKCACTAESIVEEALLSHAARYTQLVSCHGDLAVAAAG' A
#
# COMPACT_ATOMS: atom_id res chain seq x y z
N MET A 1 6.14 10.26 8.12
CA MET A 1 5.57 10.53 9.47
C MET A 1 5.37 9.26 10.29
N PHE A 2 5.35 9.37 11.63
CA PHE A 2 4.86 8.28 12.48
C PHE A 2 3.34 8.17 12.38
N VAL A 3 2.86 6.98 12.04
CA VAL A 3 1.43 6.67 11.91
C VAL A 3 0.95 5.94 13.16
N CYS A 4 1.69 4.95 13.64
CA CYS A 4 1.38 4.21 14.87
C CYS A 4 2.37 4.54 15.98
N LEU A 5 1.95 5.35 16.96
CA LEU A 5 2.81 5.70 18.10
C LEU A 5 3.08 4.52 19.04
N CYS A 6 2.07 3.66 19.22
CA CYS A 6 2.14 2.46 20.07
C CYS A 6 3.25 1.49 19.67
N ARG A 7 3.45 1.32 18.36
CA ARG A 7 4.40 0.36 17.78
C ARG A 7 5.54 1.06 17.03
N LYS A 8 5.60 2.40 17.09
CA LYS A 8 6.57 3.25 16.39
C LYS A 8 6.65 2.94 14.88
N ILE A 9 5.50 2.82 14.24
CA ILE A 9 5.41 2.54 12.79
C ILE A 9 5.26 3.84 12.02
N THR A 10 6.08 4.00 10.98
CA THR A 10 6.06 5.12 10.04
C THR A 10 5.27 4.78 8.77
N ASP A 11 4.80 5.81 8.07
CA ASP A 11 4.21 5.69 6.74
C ASP A 11 5.14 4.96 5.76
N HIS A 12 6.45 5.24 5.82
CA HIS A 12 7.43 4.56 4.98
C HIS A 12 7.45 3.05 5.24
N GLN A 13 7.36 2.62 6.50
CA GLN A 13 7.27 1.19 6.84
C GLN A 13 5.98 0.54 6.32
N LEU A 14 4.85 1.26 6.30
CA LEU A 14 3.61 0.75 5.70
C LEU A 14 3.74 0.59 4.18
N ARG A 15 4.31 1.60 3.49
CA ARG A 15 4.56 1.56 2.04
C ARG A 15 5.59 0.50 1.66
N ASN A 16 6.60 0.28 2.51
CA ASN A 16 7.58 -0.79 2.35
C ASN A 16 6.94 -2.17 2.45
N ALA A 17 6.04 -2.41 3.42
CA ALA A 17 5.36 -3.69 3.54
C ALA A 17 4.57 -4.05 2.26
N VAL A 18 3.95 -3.06 1.60
CA VAL A 18 3.32 -3.24 0.29
C VAL A 18 4.35 -3.60 -0.79
N SER A 19 5.48 -2.88 -0.81
CA SER A 19 6.56 -3.13 -1.76
C SER A 19 7.22 -4.51 -1.58
N GLU A 20 7.28 -5.00 -0.34
CA GLU A 20 7.79 -6.34 0.02
C GLU A 20 6.82 -7.47 -0.30
N GLY A 21 5.56 -7.17 -0.65
CA GLY A 21 4.61 -8.17 -1.12
C GLY A 21 3.23 -8.12 -0.48
N ALA A 22 2.97 -7.28 0.53
CA ALA A 22 1.64 -7.17 1.09
C ALA A 22 0.64 -6.66 0.02
N ARG A 23 -0.52 -7.32 -0.06
CA ARG A 23 -1.62 -7.01 -0.99
C ARG A 23 -2.91 -6.63 -0.30
N SER A 24 -2.91 -6.54 1.03
CA SER A 24 -4.07 -6.13 1.82
C SER A 24 -3.66 -5.40 3.10
N TRP A 25 -4.57 -4.61 3.66
CA TRP A 25 -4.40 -3.99 4.96
C TRP A 25 -4.13 -5.03 6.07
N GLN A 26 -4.83 -6.16 6.04
CA GLN A 26 -4.64 -7.26 7.00
C GLN A 26 -3.22 -7.82 6.94
N GLU A 27 -2.64 -7.95 5.75
CA GLU A 27 -1.24 -8.38 5.58
C GLU A 27 -0.27 -7.35 6.13
N VAL A 28 -0.45 -6.07 5.82
CA VAL A 28 0.41 -4.99 6.36
C VAL A 28 0.35 -4.96 7.88
N ARG A 29 -0.83 -5.09 8.49
CA ARG A 29 -0.96 -5.18 9.96
C ARG A 29 -0.21 -6.37 10.54
N ARG A 30 -0.28 -7.53 9.88
CA ARG A 30 0.43 -8.75 10.32
C ARG A 30 1.95 -8.58 10.25
N MET A 31 2.45 -7.96 9.18
CA MET A 31 3.89 -7.75 8.95
C MET A 31 4.47 -6.68 9.88
N THR A 32 3.76 -5.57 10.06
CA THR A 32 4.29 -4.39 10.78
C THR A 32 3.86 -4.33 12.24
N GLY A 33 2.82 -5.07 12.63
CA GLY A 33 2.17 -4.94 13.94
C GLY A 33 1.34 -3.66 14.09
N CYS A 34 1.18 -2.85 13.04
CA CYS A 34 0.41 -1.61 13.08
C CYS A 34 -1.04 -1.85 13.55
N SER A 35 -1.56 -0.93 14.36
CA SER A 35 -2.91 -1.02 14.94
C SER A 35 -3.15 -2.27 15.81
N GLY A 36 -2.09 -2.91 16.31
CA GLY A 36 -2.15 -4.06 17.22
C GLY A 36 -2.17 -3.72 18.72
N GLN A 37 -2.49 -2.47 19.08
CA GLN A 37 -2.69 -2.05 20.47
C GLN A 37 -3.96 -1.19 20.59
N CYS A 38 -3.86 0.14 20.57
CA CYS A 38 -4.99 1.03 20.84
C CYS A 38 -5.92 1.26 19.63
N GLY A 39 -5.50 0.85 18.42
CA GLY A 39 -6.29 0.96 17.19
C GLY A 39 -6.49 2.38 16.62
N LYS A 40 -6.13 3.44 17.34
CA LYS A 40 -6.40 4.85 16.95
C LYS A 40 -5.84 5.27 15.59
N CYS A 41 -4.77 4.61 15.13
CA CYS A 41 -4.13 4.88 13.85
C CYS A 41 -4.73 4.10 12.68
N ALA A 42 -5.71 3.22 12.91
CA ALA A 42 -6.20 2.26 11.91
C ALA A 42 -6.69 2.95 10.63
N CYS A 43 -7.60 3.92 10.73
CA CYS A 43 -8.13 4.60 9.55
C CYS A 43 -7.02 5.28 8.74
N THR A 44 -6.14 6.04 9.40
CA THR A 44 -5.03 6.74 8.72
C THR A 44 -4.04 5.76 8.09
N ALA A 45 -3.69 4.68 8.79
CA ALA A 45 -2.78 3.67 8.30
C ALA A 45 -3.37 2.90 7.10
N GLU A 46 -4.67 2.58 7.15
CA GLU A 46 -5.39 1.90 6.08
C GLU A 46 -5.43 2.76 4.82
N SER A 47 -5.75 4.06 4.91
CA SER A 47 -5.72 4.95 3.75
C SER A 47 -4.32 5.05 3.10
N ILE A 48 -3.25 5.08 3.90
CA ILE A 48 -1.87 5.07 3.37
C ILE A 48 -1.56 3.76 2.65
N VAL A 49 -2.02 2.63 3.19
CA VAL A 49 -1.82 1.31 2.58
C VAL A 49 -2.63 1.17 1.29
N GLU A 50 -3.87 1.63 1.26
CA GLU A 50 -4.70 1.65 0.05
C GLU A 50 -4.07 2.50 -1.06
N GLU A 51 -3.60 3.72 -0.74
CA GLU A 51 -2.89 4.57 -1.68
C GLU A 51 -1.62 3.88 -2.23
N ALA A 52 -0.87 3.20 -1.35
CA ALA A 52 0.32 2.45 -1.73
C ALA A 52 0.00 1.26 -2.64
N LEU A 53 -1.09 0.53 -2.37
CA LEU A 53 -1.55 -0.60 -3.18
C LEU A 53 -2.01 -0.14 -4.57
N LEU A 54 -2.79 0.94 -4.65
CA LEU A 54 -3.20 1.55 -5.92
C LEU A 54 -1.99 2.01 -6.74
N SER A 55 -1.02 2.65 -6.09
CA SER A 55 0.23 3.07 -6.73
C SER A 55 1.05 1.87 -7.23
N HIS A 56 1.08 0.77 -6.48
CA HIS A 56 1.75 -0.47 -6.89
C HIS A 56 1.05 -1.13 -8.10
N ALA A 57 -0.28 -1.18 -8.09
CA ALA A 57 -1.07 -1.75 -9.18
C ALA A 57 -0.94 -0.91 -10.46
N ALA A 58 -1.00 0.41 -10.36
CA ALA A 58 -0.81 1.31 -11.51
C ALA A 58 0.57 1.14 -12.15
N ARG A 59 1.63 0.95 -11.35
CA ARG A 59 2.98 0.66 -11.84
C ARG A 59 3.04 -0.68 -12.57
N TYR A 60 2.32 -1.70 -12.09
CA TYR A 60 2.24 -2.98 -12.79
C TYR A 60 1.57 -2.82 -14.16
N THR A 61 0.43 -2.13 -14.23
CA THR A 61 -0.24 -1.84 -15.51
C THR A 61 0.68 -1.09 -16.47
N GLN A 62 1.44 -0.10 -15.99
CA GLN A 62 2.37 0.65 -16.82
C GLN A 62 3.56 -0.19 -17.34
N LEU A 63 4.07 -1.13 -16.52
CA LEU A 63 5.13 -2.05 -16.93
C LEU A 63 4.64 -3.07 -17.97
N VAL A 64 3.41 -3.58 -17.83
CA VAL A 64 2.79 -4.49 -18.80
C VAL A 64 2.53 -3.77 -20.13
N SER A 65 2.23 -2.46 -20.11
CA SER A 65 2.08 -1.65 -21.32
C SER A 65 3.36 -1.46 -22.13
N CYS A 66 4.55 -1.78 -21.59
CA CYS A 66 5.82 -1.60 -22.32
C CYS A 66 6.25 -2.82 -23.16
N HIS A 67 5.46 -3.91 -23.24
CA HIS A 67 5.77 -5.11 -24.03
C HIS A 67 4.63 -5.56 -24.96
N GLY A 68 4.05 -4.60 -25.69
CA GLY A 68 3.17 -4.92 -26.81
C GLY A 68 2.59 -3.67 -27.46
N ASP A 69 3.07 -3.34 -28.65
CA ASP A 69 2.36 -2.48 -29.60
C ASP A 69 0.96 -3.08 -29.88
N LEU A 70 -0.05 -2.80 -29.05
CA LEU A 70 -1.44 -2.70 -29.50
C LEU A 70 -2.34 -2.06 -28.44
N ALA A 71 -2.94 -0.95 -28.86
CA ALA A 71 -4.06 -0.22 -28.29
C ALA A 71 -5.00 -1.01 -27.36
N VAL A 72 -5.29 -0.44 -26.19
CA VAL A 72 -6.69 -0.32 -25.78
C VAL A 72 -6.95 1.06 -25.20
N ALA A 73 -8.00 1.66 -25.74
CA ALA A 73 -8.40 3.04 -25.61
C ALA A 73 -8.51 3.51 -24.16
N ALA A 74 -7.77 4.57 -23.85
CA ALA A 74 -8.18 5.50 -22.82
C ALA A 74 -9.43 6.25 -23.32
N ALA A 75 -10.43 6.34 -22.45
CA ALA A 75 -11.57 7.25 -22.53
C ALA A 75 -12.53 7.04 -23.72
N GLY A 76 -13.52 6.18 -23.50
CA GLY A 76 -14.89 6.37 -24.00
C GLY A 76 -15.79 6.74 -22.83
#